data_AF-A0A0A9G1N0-F1
#
_entry.id   AF-A0A0A9G1N0-F1
#
_cell.length_a   1.000
_cell.length_b   1.000
_cell.length_c   1.000
_cell.angle_alpha   90.00
_cell.angle_beta   90.00
_cell.angle_gamma   90.00
#
_symmetry.space_group_name_H-M   'P 1'
#
loop_
_entity.id
_entity.type
_entity.pdbx_description
1 polymer ?
#
loop_
_entity_poly.entity_id
_entity_poly.type
_entity_poly.pdbx_seq_one_letter_code
_entity_poly.pdbx_strand_id
1 'polypeptide(L)'
;MEKRLLETRRSMLSTICVTNFIPRHLCSCMGSYIMVLIHSPIYQLSFARAGDSKWTWLPPSADYEDCIYMDGLLYAVTSTGGIDAFDLNGPTILRKVVMEDTKDYICEHLYMA
;
A
#
# COMPACT_ATOMS: atom_id res chain seq x y z
N MET A 1 19.19 -26.88 11.82
CA MET A 1 19.64 -25.94 10.79
C MET A 1 18.61 -25.71 9.66
N GLU A 2 17.40 -26.28 9.76
CA GLU A 2 16.31 -26.09 8.77
C GLU A 2 15.31 -24.96 9.10
N LYS A 3 15.26 -24.50 10.37
CA LYS A 3 14.32 -23.44 10.79
C LYS A 3 14.62 -22.08 10.14
N ARG A 4 15.90 -21.80 9.86
CA ARG A 4 16.35 -20.56 9.21
C ARG A 4 15.88 -20.45 7.75
N LEU A 5 15.72 -21.58 7.05
CA LEU A 5 15.25 -21.60 5.65
C LEU A 5 13.73 -21.42 5.55
N LEU A 6 12.95 -21.81 6.57
CA LEU A 6 11.50 -21.53 6.60
C LEU A 6 11.20 -20.08 7.01
N GLU A 7 12.02 -19.47 7.88
CA GLU A 7 11.94 -18.03 8.17
C GLU A 7 12.35 -17.18 6.96
N THR A 8 13.38 -17.59 6.21
CA THR A 8 13.75 -16.92 4.96
C THR A 8 12.73 -17.12 3.84
N ARG A 9 11.92 -18.18 3.86
CA ARG A 9 10.83 -18.39 2.89
C ARG A 9 9.50 -17.72 3.26
N ARG A 10 9.35 -17.26 4.50
CA ARG A 10 8.17 -16.46 4.91
C ARG A 10 8.34 -14.95 4.68
N SER A 11 9.53 -14.46 4.35
CA SER A 11 9.78 -13.02 4.12
C SER A 11 9.55 -12.53 2.67
N MET A 12 8.82 -13.28 1.84
CA MET A 12 8.53 -12.94 0.44
C MET A 12 7.03 -12.87 0.11
N LEU A 13 6.20 -12.50 1.08
CA LEU A 13 4.83 -12.08 0.76
C LEU A 13 4.83 -10.56 0.65
N SER A 14 5.20 -10.06 -0.52
CA SER A 14 4.76 -8.73 -0.93
C SER A 14 3.23 -8.78 -1.00
N THR A 15 2.54 -8.18 -0.04
CA THR A 15 1.09 -8.00 -0.13
C THR A 15 0.82 -7.09 -1.32
N ILE A 16 0.27 -7.66 -2.39
CA ILE A 16 -0.19 -6.91 -3.56
C ILE A 16 -1.65 -6.55 -3.28
N CYS A 17 -1.92 -5.31 -2.89
CA CYS A 17 -3.29 -4.81 -2.85
C CYS A 17 -3.71 -4.39 -4.27
N VAL A 18 -4.51 -5.22 -4.94
CA VAL A 18 -5.16 -4.86 -6.21
C VAL A 18 -6.52 -4.26 -5.88
N THR A 19 -6.66 -2.94 -5.99
CA THR A 19 -7.98 -2.30 -5.92
C THR A 19 -8.55 -2.17 -7.34
N ASN A 20 -9.58 -2.97 -7.65
CA ASN A 20 -10.25 -2.93 -8.95
C ASN A 20 -11.22 -1.74 -8.99
N PHE A 21 -11.01 -0.79 -9.89
CA PHE A 21 -11.97 0.28 -10.18
C PHE A 21 -12.81 -0.09 -11.41
N ILE A 22 -14.14 -0.04 -11.30
CA ILE A 22 -15.06 -0.26 -12.43
C ILE A 22 -15.29 1.09 -13.14
N PRO A 23 -14.90 1.27 -14.42
CA PRO A 23 -15.06 2.55 -15.09
C PRO A 23 -16.43 2.66 -15.77
N ARG A 24 -17.15 3.77 -15.53
CA ARG A 24 -18.27 4.19 -16.38
C ARG A 24 -17.72 4.90 -17.63
N HIS A 25 -17.67 4.18 -18.76
CA HIS A 25 -17.52 4.63 -20.18
C HIS A 25 -16.21 5.37 -20.57
N LEU A 26 -15.42 5.06 -21.62
CA LEU A 26 -15.43 4.08 -22.72
C LEU A 26 -13.98 3.93 -23.30
N CYS A 27 -13.55 2.70 -23.61
CA CYS A 27 -12.48 2.22 -24.52
C CYS A 27 -11.00 2.74 -24.45
N SER A 28 -10.21 2.11 -23.57
CA SER A 28 -8.93 1.45 -23.88
C SER A 28 -9.01 0.09 -23.16
N CYS A 29 -8.68 -1.03 -23.81
CA CYS A 29 -9.12 -2.39 -23.41
C CYS A 29 -8.59 -2.93 -22.06
N MET A 30 -7.86 -2.12 -21.30
CA MET A 30 -7.53 -2.35 -19.89
C MET A 30 -8.15 -1.20 -19.10
N GLY A 31 -9.11 -1.50 -18.22
CA GLY A 31 -9.65 -0.50 -17.29
C GLY A 31 -8.53 0.21 -16.55
N SER A 32 -8.74 1.47 -16.16
CA SER A 32 -7.78 2.21 -15.35
C SER A 32 -7.67 1.54 -13.97
N TYR A 33 -6.51 0.98 -13.66
CA TYR A 33 -6.21 0.43 -12.34
C TYR A 33 -4.99 1.13 -11.74
N ILE A 34 -4.90 1.07 -10.41
CA ILE A 34 -3.72 1.44 -9.66
C ILE A 34 -3.29 0.19 -8.89
N MET A 35 -2.02 -0.20 -9.06
CA MET A 35 -1.41 -1.23 -8.22
C MET A 35 -0.57 -0.55 -7.17
N VAL A 36 -0.67 -1.03 -5.94
CA VAL A 36 0.18 -0.59 -4.83
C VAL A 36 0.96 -1.81 -4.33
N LEU A 37 2.25 -1.61 -4.10
CA LEU A 37 3.17 -2.63 -3.63
C LEU A 37 3.79 -2.18 -2.32
N ILE A 38 3.73 -3.07 -1.32
CA ILE A 38 4.42 -2.94 -0.04
C ILE A 38 5.73 -3.73 -0.13
N HIS A 39 6.87 -3.04 -0.07
CA HIS A 39 8.19 -3.63 -0.27
C HIS A 39 8.80 -4.12 1.03
N SER A 40 9.16 -5.40 1.09
CA SER A 40 10.04 -5.93 2.15
C SER A 40 11.49 -5.49 1.92
N PRO A 41 12.28 -5.18 2.97
CA PRO A 41 11.99 -5.39 4.38
C PRO A 41 11.49 -4.16 5.16
N ILE A 42 11.42 -2.99 4.52
CA ILE A 42 11.13 -1.70 5.19
C ILE A 42 9.63 -1.33 5.06
N TYR A 43 8.83 -2.23 4.47
CA TYR A 43 7.39 -2.03 4.27
C TYR A 43 7.04 -0.71 3.57
N GLN A 44 7.92 -0.27 2.66
CA GLN A 44 7.77 0.98 1.94
C GLN A 44 6.80 0.81 0.76
N LEU A 45 6.01 1.86 0.48
CA LEU A 45 5.04 1.85 -0.60
C LEU A 45 5.60 2.34 -1.94
N SER A 46 5.16 1.69 -3.00
CA SER A 46 5.25 2.21 -4.37
C SER A 46 3.97 1.90 -5.13
N PHE A 47 3.68 2.65 -6.18
CA PHE A 47 2.51 2.41 -7.01
C PHE A 47 2.80 2.54 -8.50
N ALA A 48 1.93 1.95 -9.31
CA ALA A 48 1.95 2.05 -10.77
C ALA A 48 0.52 2.11 -11.31
N ARG A 49 0.30 2.88 -12.37
CA ARG A 49 -0.96 2.95 -13.10
C ARG A 49 -0.95 2.02 -14.31
N ALA A 50 -2.14 1.76 -14.85
CA ALA A 50 -2.28 1.14 -16.15
C ALA A 50 -1.45 1.90 -17.21
N GLY A 51 -0.50 1.19 -17.84
CA GLY A 51 0.40 1.76 -18.85
C GLY A 51 1.72 2.32 -18.32
N ASP A 52 1.91 2.43 -17.00
CA ASP A 52 3.21 2.81 -16.45
C ASP A 52 4.23 1.70 -16.67
N SER A 53 5.44 2.07 -17.09
CA SER A 53 6.57 1.14 -17.27
C SER A 53 7.42 0.97 -16.01
N LYS A 54 7.12 1.73 -14.96
CA LYS A 54 7.90 1.77 -13.71
C LYS A 54 7.01 2.07 -12.52
N TRP A 55 7.46 1.63 -11.34
CA TRP A 55 6.86 1.99 -10.06
C TRP A 55 7.32 3.37 -9.60
N THR A 56 6.40 4.16 -9.04
CA THR A 56 6.70 5.43 -8.38
C THR A 56 6.73 5.20 -6.88
N TRP A 57 7.86 5.52 -6.26
CA TRP A 57 8.02 5.41 -4.80
C TRP A 57 7.25 6.51 -4.07
N LEU A 58 6.57 6.14 -2.99
CA LEU A 58 6.02 7.10 -2.05
C LEU A 58 7.11 7.57 -1.08
N PRO A 59 6.95 8.77 -0.48
CA PRO A 59 7.86 9.25 0.56
C PRO A 59 8.04 8.18 1.65
N PRO A 60 9.29 7.85 2.04
CA PRO A 60 9.55 6.94 3.14
C PRO A 60 9.03 7.60 4.43
N SER A 61 8.21 6.85 5.17
CA SER A 61 7.24 7.47 6.06
C SER A 61 6.99 6.67 7.32
N ALA A 62 6.72 5.37 7.16
CA ALA A 62 6.38 4.43 8.21
C ALA A 62 6.52 2.99 7.65
N ASP A 63 6.39 2.00 8.54
CA ASP A 63 6.29 0.59 8.17
C ASP A 63 4.81 0.25 7.90
N TYR A 64 4.42 0.12 6.62
CA TYR A 64 3.02 -0.09 6.23
C TYR A 64 2.63 -1.57 6.16
N GLU A 65 1.50 -1.93 6.77
CA GLU A 65 1.01 -3.31 6.78
C GLU A 65 -0.09 -3.56 5.74
N ASP A 66 -0.94 -2.55 5.49
CA ASP A 66 -2.04 -2.65 4.53
C ASP A 66 -2.36 -1.28 3.91
N CYS A 67 -3.07 -1.28 2.78
CA CYS A 67 -3.55 -0.07 2.13
C CYS A 67 -4.81 -0.28 1.30
N ILE A 68 -5.60 0.78 1.16
CA ILE A 68 -6.79 0.83 0.32
C ILE A 68 -6.82 2.13 -0.49
N TYR A 69 -7.11 2.03 -1.78
CA TYR A 69 -7.37 3.17 -2.63
C TYR A 69 -8.88 3.43 -2.69
N MET A 70 -9.31 4.59 -2.22
CA MET A 70 -10.72 4.99 -2.17
C MET A 70 -10.85 6.49 -2.36
N ASP A 71 -11.87 6.94 -3.08
CA ASP A 71 -12.20 8.35 -3.28
C ASP A 71 -11.03 9.23 -3.75
N GLY A 72 -10.15 8.66 -4.59
CA GLY A 72 -9.01 9.35 -5.18
C GLY A 72 -7.74 9.34 -4.33
N LEU A 73 -7.80 8.83 -3.10
CA LEU A 73 -6.70 8.79 -2.15
C LEU A 73 -6.27 7.34 -1.85
N LEU A 74 -4.98 7.16 -1.62
CA LEU A 74 -4.46 5.93 -1.03
C LEU A 74 -4.36 6.10 0.47
N TYR A 75 -5.10 5.30 1.22
CA TYR A 75 -4.98 5.18 2.67
C TYR A 75 -4.07 4.01 2.99
N ALA A 76 -3.10 4.20 3.87
CA ALA A 76 -2.17 3.16 4.29
C ALA A 76 -2.09 3.11 5.81
N VAL A 77 -2.15 1.89 6.35
CA VAL A 77 -2.12 1.62 7.78
C VAL A 77 -0.70 1.27 8.19
N THR A 78 -0.20 1.95 9.23
CA THR A 78 1.12 1.67 9.80
C THR A 78 1.04 0.45 10.73
N SER A 79 2.17 -0.21 10.98
CA SER A 79 2.27 -1.34 11.91
C SER A 79 1.87 -1.01 13.37
N THR A 80 1.80 0.28 13.70
CA THR A 80 1.42 0.82 15.02
C THR A 80 -0.01 1.39 15.02
N GLY A 81 -0.82 1.08 14.01
CA GLY A 81 -2.24 1.43 13.93
C GLY A 81 -2.52 2.88 13.50
N GLY A 82 -1.50 3.62 13.07
CA GLY A 82 -1.67 4.92 12.43
C GLY A 82 -2.19 4.79 11.00
N ILE A 83 -2.71 5.89 10.46
CA ILE A 83 -3.24 5.95 9.10
C ILE A 83 -2.70 7.19 8.40
N ASP A 84 -2.06 6.96 7.25
CA ASP A 84 -1.65 8.01 6.32
C ASP A 84 -2.52 7.99 5.06
N ALA A 85 -2.72 9.16 4.47
CA ALA A 85 -3.33 9.33 3.17
C ALA A 85 -2.36 9.97 2.17
N PHE A 86 -2.40 9.50 0.93
CA PHE A 86 -1.63 10.01 -0.19
C PHE A 86 -2.53 10.39 -1.36
N ASP A 87 -2.39 11.62 -1.85
CA ASP A 87 -2.93 12.01 -3.15
C ASP A 87 -1.96 11.57 -4.25
N LEU A 88 -2.31 10.47 -4.92
CA LEU A 88 -1.49 9.92 -6.00
C LEU A 88 -1.61 10.74 -7.30
N ASN A 89 -2.68 11.54 -7.46
CA ASN A 89 -2.98 12.31 -8.67
C ASN A 89 -2.42 13.73 -8.61
N GLY A 90 -2.05 14.20 -7.42
CA GLY A 90 -1.40 15.49 -7.23
C GLY A 90 -0.05 15.62 -7.96
N PRO A 91 0.37 16.84 -8.31
CA PRO A 91 1.67 17.08 -8.96
C PRO A 91 2.86 16.70 -8.07
N THR A 92 2.64 16.70 -6.75
CA THR A 92 3.58 16.23 -5.73
C THR A 92 2.83 15.28 -4.81
N ILE A 93 3.37 14.08 -4.60
CA ILE A 93 2.75 13.10 -3.72
C ILE A 93 3.13 13.44 -2.27
N LEU A 94 2.16 13.96 -1.53
CA LEU A 94 2.34 14.36 -0.14
C LEU A 94 1.69 13.34 0.79
N ARG A 95 2.41 13.03 1.88
CA ARG A 95 1.86 12.31 3.01
C ARG A 95 0.99 13.24 3.84
N LYS A 96 -0.23 12.81 4.15
CA LYS A 96 -1.08 13.43 5.17
C LYS A 96 -1.40 12.42 6.25
N VAL A 97 -1.00 12.71 7.49
CA VAL A 97 -1.39 11.90 8.64
C VAL A 97 -2.89 12.11 8.90
N VAL A 98 -3.66 11.03 8.85
CA VAL A 98 -5.10 11.01 9.16
C VAL A 98 -5.31 10.61 10.61
N MET A 99 -4.57 9.60 11.06
CA MET A 99 -4.54 9.13 12.44
C MET A 99 -3.10 8.89 12.84
N GLU A 100 -2.70 9.44 13.99
CA GLU A 100 -1.37 9.19 14.56
C GLU A 100 -1.26 7.74 15.03
N ASP A 101 -0.04 7.22 14.99
CA ASP A 101 0.28 5.91 15.55
C ASP A 101 -0.18 5.79 17.00
N THR A 102 -0.81 4.67 17.32
CA THR A 102 -1.18 4.37 18.72
C THR A 102 0.10 4.04 19.50
N LYS A 103 0.29 4.71 20.64
CA LYS A 103 1.47 4.50 21.51
C LYS A 103 1.49 3.13 22.18
N ASP A 104 0.38 2.41 22.11
CA ASP A 104 0.22 1.09 22.68
C ASP A 104 0.36 0.08 21.54
N TYR A 105 1.37 -0.79 21.62
CA TYR A 105 1.62 -1.83 20.63
C TYR A 105 0.45 -2.82 20.58
N ILE A 106 -0.58 -2.55 19.78
CA ILE A 106 -1.65 -3.50 19.52
C ILE A 106 -1.30 -4.23 18.22
N CYS A 107 -0.47 -5.27 18.34
CA CYS A 107 -0.24 -6.23 17.27
C CYS A 107 -1.50 -7.09 17.10
N GLU A 108 -2.53 -6.51 16.49
CA GLU A 108 -3.77 -7.22 16.18
C GLU A 108 -4.13 -6.89 14.74
N HIS A 109 -3.86 -7.84 13.84
CA HIS A 109 -4.27 -7.81 12.45
C HIS A 109 -5.81 -7.68 12.37
N LEU A 110 -6.31 -6.46 12.32
CA LEU A 110 -7.73 -6.18 12.13
C LEU A 110 -8.10 -6.44 10.67
N TYR A 111 -8.50 -7.68 10.37
CA TYR A 111 -9.19 -7.99 9.14
C TYR A 111 -10.62 -7.46 9.24
N MET A 112 -10.96 -6.40 8.50
CA MET A 112 -12.36 -6.01 8.32
C MET A 112 -13.01 -7.01 7.36
N ALA A 113 -14.05 -7.70 7.86
CA ALA A 113 -14.87 -8.67 7.12
C ALA A 113 -16.07 -8.01 6.45
#